data_AF-A0A4Q3C447-F1
#
_entry.id   AF-A0A4Q3C447-F1
#
_cell.length_a   1.000
_cell.length_b   1.000
_cell.length_c   1.000
_cell.angle_alpha   90.00
_cell.angle_beta   90.00
_cell.angle_gamma   90.00
#
_symmetry.space_group_name_H-M   'P 1'
#
loop_
_entity.id
_entity.type
_entity.pdbx_description
1 polymer ?
#
loop_
_entity_poly.entity_id
_entity_poly.type
_entity_poly.pdbx_seq_one_letter_code
_entity_poly.pdbx_strand_id
1 'polypeptide(L)'
;MTELTLPARKPARPYFSSGPCAKPPGWSPDKLATESLGRSHRSKIGKARLQYCIDLMREVLEVPDTHRIGIVPGSDTGAVEMAMWTMLGARPVTTIAWE
;
A
#
# COMPACT_ATOMS: atom_id res chain seq x y z
N MET A 1 14.90 -42.81 2.25
CA MET A 1 14.62 -41.50 1.61
C MET A 1 13.17 -41.50 1.20
N THR A 2 12.40 -40.51 1.64
CA THR A 2 10.98 -40.39 1.27
C THR A 2 10.90 -39.84 -0.15
N GLU A 3 10.23 -40.53 -1.07
CA GLU A 3 9.96 -39.99 -2.40
C GLU A 3 9.01 -38.80 -2.28
N LEU A 4 9.42 -37.64 -2.81
CA LEU A 4 8.58 -36.46 -2.91
C LEU A 4 7.83 -36.50 -4.24
N THR A 5 6.51 -36.70 -4.20
CA THR A 5 5.66 -36.62 -5.39
C THR A 5 5.53 -35.16 -5.82
N LEU A 6 6.06 -34.81 -6.99
CA LEU A 6 5.95 -33.46 -7.53
C LEU A 6 4.51 -33.17 -8.00
N PRO A 7 4.00 -31.93 -7.83
CA PRO A 7 2.71 -31.55 -8.37
C PRO A 7 2.68 -31.68 -9.89
N ALA A 8 1.71 -32.42 -10.43
CA ALA A 8 1.52 -32.56 -11.88
C ALA A 8 1.14 -31.23 -12.57
N ARG A 9 0.57 -30.27 -11.83
CA ARG A 9 0.18 -28.96 -12.33
C ARG A 9 0.96 -27.85 -11.62
N LYS A 10 1.66 -27.04 -12.41
CA LYS A 10 2.32 -25.83 -11.92
C LYS A 10 1.33 -24.67 -11.77
N PRO A 11 1.57 -23.73 -10.84
CA PRO A 11 0.80 -22.50 -10.75
C PRO A 11 0.87 -21.72 -12.06
N ALA A 12 -0.26 -21.17 -12.50
CA ALA A 12 -0.29 -20.32 -13.69
C ALA A 12 0.57 -19.05 -13.52
N ARG A 13 0.84 -18.65 -12.27
CA ARG A 13 1.60 -17.45 -11.92
C ARG A 13 2.48 -17.72 -10.70
N PRO A 14 3.76 -18.10 -10.89
CA PRO A 14 4.66 -18.48 -9.79
C PRO A 14 5.36 -17.26 -9.16
N TYR A 15 4.61 -16.16 -8.94
CA TYR A 15 5.14 -14.94 -8.33
C TYR A 15 4.67 -14.87 -6.87
N PHE A 16 5.53 -15.32 -5.96
CA PHE A 16 5.19 -15.53 -4.53
C PHE A 16 5.73 -14.44 -3.60
N SER A 17 6.10 -13.28 -4.13
CA SER A 17 6.53 -12.15 -3.30
C SER A 17 5.35 -11.59 -2.49
N SER A 18 5.62 -11.17 -1.25
CA SER A 18 4.65 -10.52 -0.36
C SER A 18 4.58 -9.00 -0.54
N GLY A 19 5.38 -8.43 -1.44
CA GLY A 19 5.40 -7.00 -1.75
C GLY A 19 6.66 -6.61 -2.52
N PRO A 20 6.54 -5.99 -3.72
CA PRO A 20 5.35 -5.91 -4.56
C PRO A 20 4.79 -7.30 -4.94
N CYS A 21 3.47 -7.43 -5.05
CA CYS A 21 2.79 -8.70 -5.38
C CYS A 21 2.31 -8.75 -6.84
N ALA A 22 1.95 -9.95 -7.31
CA ALA A 22 1.33 -10.15 -8.61
C ALA A 22 0.03 -9.33 -8.78
N LYS A 23 -0.07 -8.52 -9.83
CA LYS A 23 -1.31 -7.79 -10.22
C LYS A 23 -2.43 -8.77 -10.63
N PRO A 24 -3.72 -8.42 -10.70
CA PRO A 24 -4.76 -9.32 -11.21
C PRO A 24 -4.49 -9.82 -12.65
N PRO A 25 -5.00 -11.01 -13.06
CA PRO A 25 -4.89 -11.47 -14.45
C PRO A 25 -5.48 -10.45 -15.44
N GLY A 26 -4.85 -10.24 -16.60
CA GLY A 26 -5.30 -9.27 -17.60
C GLY A 26 -5.06 -7.79 -17.21
N TRP A 27 -4.18 -7.54 -16.23
CA TRP A 27 -3.73 -6.18 -15.91
C TRP A 27 -2.88 -5.60 -17.05
N SER A 28 -3.12 -4.32 -17.39
CA SER A 28 -2.33 -3.53 -18.35
C SER A 28 -2.08 -2.14 -17.76
N PRO A 29 -0.90 -1.53 -17.98
CA PRO A 29 -0.63 -0.14 -17.60
C PRO A 29 -1.58 0.87 -18.27
N ASP A 30 -2.19 0.54 -19.41
CA ASP A 30 -3.14 1.43 -20.11
C ASP A 30 -4.40 1.73 -19.29
N LYS A 31 -4.67 0.92 -18.26
CA LYS A 31 -5.78 1.13 -17.32
C LYS A 31 -5.47 2.18 -16.25
N LEU A 32 -4.24 2.72 -16.21
CA LEU A 32 -3.87 3.77 -15.27
C LEU A 32 -4.39 5.12 -15.75
N ALA A 33 -5.18 5.79 -14.90
CA ALA A 33 -5.62 7.16 -15.12
C ALA A 33 -4.43 8.13 -14.95
N THR A 34 -3.86 8.59 -16.07
CA THR A 34 -2.62 9.38 -16.14
C THR A 34 -2.86 10.89 -16.21
N GLU A 35 -4.10 11.36 -16.19
CA GLU A 35 -4.48 12.76 -16.40
C GLU A 35 -3.98 13.70 -15.28
N SER A 36 -3.59 13.13 -14.14
CA SER A 36 -2.97 13.85 -13.02
C SER A 36 -1.44 13.93 -13.11
N LEU A 37 -0.78 13.15 -13.98
CA LEU A 37 0.67 13.15 -14.08
C LEU A 37 1.20 14.52 -14.53
N GLY A 38 2.32 14.95 -13.93
CA GLY A 38 2.94 16.25 -14.20
C GLY A 38 2.13 17.47 -13.69
N ARG A 39 0.96 17.26 -13.07
CA ARG A 39 0.13 18.34 -12.53
C ARG A 39 0.39 18.55 -11.05
N SER A 40 0.13 19.77 -10.59
CA SER A 40 0.15 20.07 -9.15
C SER A 40 -0.83 19.16 -8.39
N HIS A 41 -0.39 18.57 -7.29
CA HIS A 41 -1.25 17.81 -6.37
C HIS A 41 -2.36 18.69 -5.76
N ARG A 42 -2.19 20.02 -5.73
CA ARG A 42 -3.20 20.98 -5.25
C ARG A 42 -4.27 21.31 -6.30
N SER A 43 -4.12 20.84 -7.53
CA SER A 43 -5.11 21.04 -8.60
C SER A 43 -6.44 20.37 -8.26
N LYS A 44 -7.52 20.83 -8.92
CA LYS A 44 -8.86 20.24 -8.75
C LYS A 44 -8.85 18.72 -8.97
N ILE A 45 -8.16 18.25 -10.01
CA ILE A 45 -8.04 16.82 -10.31
C ILE A 45 -7.23 16.07 -9.25
N GLY A 46 -6.11 16.62 -8.78
CA GLY A 46 -5.28 15.99 -7.74
C GLY A 46 -6.05 15.84 -6.42
N LYS A 47 -6.71 16.91 -5.97
CA LYS A 47 -7.56 16.90 -4.78
C LYS A 47 -8.72 15.92 -4.91
N ALA A 48 -9.42 15.90 -6.04
CA ALA A 48 -10.54 14.99 -6.26
C ALA A 48 -10.12 13.51 -6.20
N ARG A 49 -8.95 13.15 -6.75
CA ARG A 49 -8.42 11.78 -6.68
C ARG A 49 -8.05 11.36 -5.26
N LEU A 50 -7.41 12.24 -4.50
CA LEU A 50 -7.08 11.98 -3.10
C LEU A 50 -8.36 11.83 -2.26
N GLN A 51 -9.35 12.70 -2.48
CA GLN A 51 -10.65 12.60 -1.80
C GLN A 51 -11.35 11.29 -2.10
N TYR A 52 -11.44 10.91 -3.38
CA TYR A 52 -12.02 9.62 -3.79
C TYR A 52 -11.34 8.44 -3.09
N CYS A 53 -10.00 8.45 -2.98
CA CYS A 53 -9.27 7.41 -2.29
C CYS A 53 -9.61 7.36 -0.79
N ILE A 54 -9.71 8.51 -0.13
CA ILE A 54 -10.11 8.64 1.28
C ILE A 54 -11.53 8.12 1.50
N ASP A 55 -12.47 8.50 0.64
CA ASP A 55 -13.88 8.10 0.74
C ASP A 55 -14.02 6.59 0.53
N LEU A 56 -13.36 6.03 -0.49
CA LEU A 56 -13.36 4.59 -0.76
C LEU A 56 -12.70 3.80 0.37
N MET A 57 -11.62 4.29 0.97
CA MET A 57 -11.01 3.66 2.14
C MET A 57 -11.96 3.63 3.32
N ARG A 58 -12.69 4.73 3.57
CA ARG A 58 -13.69 4.78 4.64
C ARG A 58 -14.80 3.77 4.42
N GLU A 59 -15.33 3.70 3.20
CA GLU A 59 -16.39 2.77 2.82
C GLU A 59 -15.94 1.31 2.97
N VAL A 60 -14.82 0.95 2.35
CA VAL A 60 -14.35 -0.45 2.28
C VAL A 60 -13.87 -0.98 3.63
N LEU A 61 -13.25 -0.13 4.46
CA LEU A 61 -12.73 -0.51 5.78
C LEU A 61 -13.69 -0.18 6.93
N GLU A 62 -14.87 0.39 6.62
CA GLU A 62 -15.87 0.82 7.59
C GLU A 62 -15.30 1.76 8.67
N VAL A 63 -14.45 2.71 8.26
CA VAL A 63 -13.76 3.61 9.20
C VAL A 63 -14.77 4.56 9.86
N PRO A 64 -14.84 4.65 11.21
CA PRO A 64 -15.79 5.53 11.89
C PRO A 64 -15.62 7.01 11.51
N ASP A 65 -16.72 7.77 11.43
CA ASP A 65 -16.71 9.20 11.07
C ASP A 65 -15.89 10.07 12.02
N THR A 66 -15.68 9.60 13.25
CA THR A 66 -14.82 10.24 14.25
C THR A 66 -13.33 10.19 13.89
N HIS A 67 -12.91 9.32 12.97
CA HIS A 67 -11.52 9.11 12.60
C HIS A 67 -11.17 9.83 11.30
N ARG A 68 -10.02 10.52 11.29
CA ARG A 68 -9.44 11.11 10.09
C ARG A 68 -8.58 10.07 9.35
N ILE A 69 -8.57 10.13 8.02
CA ILE A 69 -7.74 9.29 7.16
C ILE A 69 -6.70 10.20 6.49
N GLY A 70 -5.43 9.88 6.67
CA GLY A 70 -4.31 10.59 6.04
C GLY A 70 -3.63 9.74 4.97
N ILE A 71 -3.29 10.36 3.84
CA ILE A 71 -2.43 9.76 2.81
C ILE A 71 -1.05 10.42 2.93
N VAL A 72 -0.03 9.62 3.21
CA VAL A 72 1.34 10.10 3.46
C VAL A 72 2.37 9.36 2.58
N PRO A 73 3.48 10.00 2.22
CA PRO A 73 4.59 9.32 1.54
C PRO A 73 5.37 8.44 2.52
N GLY A 74 6.22 7.54 2.00
CA GLY A 74 7.15 6.74 2.82
C GLY A 74 6.70 5.32 3.13
N SER A 75 5.65 4.82 2.48
CA SER A 75 5.06 3.48 2.72
C SER A 75 4.59 3.28 4.17
N ASP A 76 4.33 2.04 4.55
CA ASP A 76 3.96 1.66 5.91
C ASP A 76 5.04 2.10 6.92
N THR A 77 6.32 2.06 6.54
CA THR A 77 7.43 2.54 7.39
C THR A 77 7.26 4.01 7.75
N GLY A 78 7.03 4.89 6.77
CA GLY A 78 6.85 6.33 7.02
C GLY A 78 5.55 6.63 7.76
N ALA A 79 4.48 5.87 7.52
CA ALA A 79 3.23 5.99 8.26
C ALA A 79 3.41 5.63 9.75
N VAL A 80 4.07 4.50 10.03
CA VAL A 80 4.37 4.06 11.41
C VAL A 80 5.31 5.05 12.09
N GLU A 81 6.35 5.51 11.41
CA GLU A 81 7.27 6.51 11.94
C GLU A 81 6.55 7.81 12.32
N MET A 82 5.73 8.37 11.42
CA MET A 82 4.94 9.56 11.71
C MET A 82 4.02 9.36 12.92
N ALA A 83 3.37 8.20 13.01
CA ALA A 83 2.50 7.85 14.14
C ALA A 83 3.29 7.79 15.46
N MET A 84 4.45 7.11 15.46
CA MET A 84 5.33 7.02 16.63
C MET A 84 5.80 8.39 17.10
N TRP A 85 6.29 9.25 16.20
CA TRP A 85 6.71 10.60 16.54
C TRP A 85 5.58 11.43 17.16
N THR A 86 4.36 11.31 16.61
CA THR A 86 3.21 12.10 17.09
C THR A 86 2.69 11.62 18.44
N MET A 87 2.66 10.31 18.68
CA MET A 87 2.08 9.72 19.89
C MET A 87 3.06 9.58 21.04
N LEU A 88 4.32 9.23 20.76
CA LEU A 88 5.31 8.90 21.78
C LEU A 88 6.35 9.99 22.00
N GLY A 89 6.57 10.85 21.00
CA GLY A 89 7.64 11.83 20.95
C GLY A 89 9.03 11.18 20.87
N ALA A 90 10.07 11.96 21.17
CA ALA A 90 11.44 11.46 21.21
C ALA A 90 11.61 10.45 22.36
N ARG A 91 12.06 9.24 22.03
CA ARG A 91 12.32 8.15 22.99
C ARG A 91 13.65 7.47 22.67
N PRO A 92 14.42 7.01 23.67
CA PRO A 92 15.53 6.10 23.43
C PRO A 92 15.00 4.82 22.76
N VAL A 93 15.69 4.35 21.73
CA VAL A 93 15.36 3.10 21.03
C VAL A 93 16.55 2.15 21.03
N THR A 94 16.26 0.86 21.14
CA THR A 94 17.23 -0.19 20.86
C THR A 94 17.05 -0.64 19.42
N THR A 95 18.01 -0.33 18.57
CA THR A 95 18.01 -0.78 17.17
C THR A 95 18.67 -2.16 17.09
N ILE A 96 17.99 -3.11 16.46
CA ILE A 96 18.55 -4.44 16.19
C ILE A 96 18.39 -4.70 14.68
N ALA A 97 19.44 -5.23 14.06
CA ALA A 97 19.47 -5.59 12.65
C ALA A 97 19.94 -7.04 12.49
N TRP A 98 19.37 -7.76 11.53
CA TRP A 98 19.70 -9.13 11.17
C TRP A 98 19.74 -9.26 9.64
N GLU A 99 20.49 -10.24 9.13
CA GLU A 99 20.52 -10.64 7.71
C GLU A 99 19.79 -11.97 7.47
#